data_AF-A0A538IRT8-F1
#
_entry.id   AF-A0A538IRT8-F1
#
_cell.length_a   1.000
_cell.length_b   1.000
_cell.length_c   1.000
_cell.angle_alpha   90.00
_cell.angle_beta   90.00
_cell.angle_gamma   90.00
#
_symmetry.space_group_name_H-M   'P 1'
#
loop_
_entity.id
_entity.type
_entity.pdbx_description
1 polymer ?
#
loop_
_entity_poly.entity_id
_entity_poly.type
_entity_poly.pdbx_seq_one_letter_code
_entity_poly.pdbx_strand_id
1 'polypeptide(L)'
;MEAATVEADELEREILVHVRALAPELLDEAGVGPIVAAQLIVAWSHRGRLRSEAAFARLAGVAPLPASSGQTVRHRLSRGGDRQLNRALHTIVLHRRQHDPATRDYIARRIAEGKSRRDATRLLKRYLARHLYRLLQNQEPLLA
;
A
#
# COMPACT_ATOMS: atom_id res chain seq x y z
N MET A 1 20.24 -23.30 -6.39
CA MET A 1 18.89 -22.74 -6.19
C MET A 1 18.40 -22.98 -4.77
N GLU A 2 18.56 -24.21 -4.25
CA GLU A 2 18.14 -24.58 -2.88
C GLU A 2 18.80 -23.76 -1.76
N ALA A 3 20.10 -23.48 -1.85
CA ALA A 3 20.77 -22.61 -0.87
C ALA A 3 20.21 -21.17 -0.85
N ALA A 4 19.89 -20.60 -2.02
CA ALA A 4 19.34 -19.26 -2.13
C ALA A 4 17.88 -19.16 -1.62
N THR A 5 17.11 -20.25 -1.74
CA THR A 5 15.76 -20.29 -1.17
C THR A 5 15.81 -20.38 0.35
N VAL A 6 16.75 -21.15 0.92
CA VAL A 6 16.95 -21.21 2.38
C VAL A 6 17.35 -19.84 2.93
N GLU A 7 18.31 -19.17 2.29
CA GLU A 7 18.75 -17.83 2.67
C GLU A 7 17.60 -16.81 2.59
N ALA A 8 16.78 -16.86 1.53
CA ALA A 8 15.62 -15.98 1.39
C ALA A 8 14.59 -16.18 2.52
N ASP A 9 14.32 -17.43 2.89
CA ASP A 9 13.40 -17.76 3.99
C ASP A 9 13.94 -17.31 5.35
N GLU A 10 15.24 -17.42 5.57
CA GLU A 10 15.91 -16.92 6.79
C GLU A 10 15.79 -15.40 6.91
N LEU A 11 16.11 -14.68 5.83
CA LEU A 11 15.97 -13.22 5.79
C LEU A 11 14.51 -12.77 5.96
N GLU A 12 13.54 -13.50 5.39
CA GLU A 12 12.13 -13.18 5.59
C GLU A 12 11.71 -13.35 7.06
N ARG A 13 12.22 -14.38 7.75
CA ARG A 13 11.98 -14.57 9.20
C ARG A 13 12.60 -13.44 10.02
N GLU A 14 13.80 -13.00 9.70
CA GLU A 14 14.44 -11.86 10.37
C GLU A 14 13.65 -10.55 10.15
N ILE A 15 13.22 -10.30 8.91
CA ILE A 15 12.34 -9.17 8.59
C ILE A 15 11.05 -9.24 9.41
N LEU A 16 10.44 -10.42 9.55
CA LEU A 16 9.23 -10.60 10.34
C LEU A 16 9.44 -10.22 11.81
N VAL A 17 10.59 -10.57 12.40
CA VAL A 17 10.93 -10.16 13.78
C VAL A 17 10.93 -8.64 13.91
N HIS A 18 11.58 -7.93 12.98
CA HIS A 18 11.61 -6.47 13.00
C HIS A 18 10.24 -5.83 12.75
N VAL A 19 9.45 -6.38 11.83
CA VAL A 19 8.09 -5.89 11.56
C VAL A 19 7.22 -6.02 12.81
N ARG A 20 7.27 -7.16 13.51
CA ARG A 20 6.50 -7.37 14.75
C ARG A 20 6.88 -6.38 15.86
N ALA A 21 8.15 -6.01 15.93
CA ALA A 21 8.61 -5.02 16.91
C ALA A 21 8.20 -3.58 16.55
N LEU A 22 8.17 -3.25 15.25
CA LEU A 22 7.97 -1.87 14.77
C LEU A 22 6.50 -1.52 14.48
N ALA A 23 5.75 -2.44 13.87
CA ALA A 23 4.38 -2.21 13.42
C ALA A 23 3.59 -3.53 13.28
N PRO A 24 3.30 -4.25 14.38
CA PRO A 24 2.64 -5.55 14.33
C PRO A 24 1.25 -5.49 13.68
N GLU A 25 0.51 -4.40 13.87
CA GLU A 25 -0.84 -4.18 13.29
C GLU A 25 -0.86 -4.26 11.76
N LEU A 26 0.28 -4.03 11.09
CA LEU A 26 0.36 -4.20 9.63
C LEU A 26 0.14 -5.65 9.21
N LEU A 27 0.54 -6.62 10.03
CA LEU A 27 0.42 -8.05 9.69
C LEU A 27 -1.02 -8.56 9.82
N ASP A 28 -1.89 -7.83 10.50
CA ASP A 28 -3.32 -8.13 10.60
C ASP A 28 -4.08 -7.70 9.33
N GLU A 29 -3.46 -6.87 8.49
CA GLU A 29 -4.07 -6.39 7.26
C GLU A 29 -4.01 -7.43 6.13
N ALA A 30 -5.17 -7.79 5.58
CA ALA A 30 -5.26 -8.76 4.50
C ALA A 30 -4.33 -8.40 3.31
N GLY A 31 -3.42 -9.32 2.98
CA GLY A 31 -2.46 -9.19 1.88
C GLY A 31 -1.14 -8.50 2.26
N VAL A 32 -0.91 -8.22 3.56
CA VAL A 32 0.34 -7.67 4.07
C VAL A 32 1.16 -8.79 4.74
N GLY A 33 2.19 -9.28 4.03
CA GLY A 33 3.21 -10.16 4.59
C GLY A 33 4.47 -9.41 5.06
N PRO A 34 5.49 -10.10 5.58
CA PRO A 34 6.69 -9.49 6.18
C PRO A 34 7.40 -8.50 5.24
N ILE A 35 7.64 -8.90 3.99
CA ILE A 35 8.32 -8.06 2.99
C ILE A 35 7.50 -6.81 2.65
N VAL A 36 6.17 -6.97 2.50
CA VAL A 36 5.26 -5.86 2.20
C VAL A 36 5.21 -4.89 3.38
N ALA A 37 5.10 -5.40 4.60
CA ALA A 37 5.12 -4.60 5.83
C ALA A 37 6.43 -3.83 5.97
N ALA A 38 7.57 -4.48 5.78
CA ALA A 38 8.88 -3.83 5.81
C ALA A 38 8.99 -2.71 4.78
N GLN A 39 8.50 -2.91 3.56
CA GLN A 39 8.47 -1.86 2.54
C GLN A 39 7.62 -0.66 2.96
N LEU A 40 6.47 -0.89 3.61
CA LEU A 40 5.61 0.18 4.13
C LEU A 40 6.34 0.96 5.22
N ILE A 41 6.99 0.25 6.16
CA ILE A 41 7.75 0.85 7.26
C ILE A 41 8.93 1.67 6.71
N VAL A 42 9.74 1.14 5.81
CA VAL A 42 10.88 1.86 5.20
C VAL A 42 10.40 3.10 4.45
N ALA A 43 9.33 2.98 3.66
CA ALA A 43 8.81 4.10 2.89
C ALA A 43 8.16 5.19 3.77
N TRP A 44 7.60 4.83 4.93
CA TRP A 44 7.11 5.78 5.92
C TRP A 44 8.23 6.37 6.79
N SER A 45 9.20 5.54 7.17
CA SER A 45 10.35 5.75 8.03
C SER A 45 10.03 5.95 9.52
N HIS A 46 9.45 7.09 9.91
CA HIS A 46 9.13 7.37 11.31
C HIS A 46 8.01 8.41 11.44
N ARG A 47 7.41 8.48 12.63
CA ARG A 47 6.36 9.47 12.95
C ARG A 47 6.91 10.88 12.76
N GLY A 48 6.15 11.73 12.07
CA GLY A 48 6.50 13.13 11.82
C GLY A 48 7.21 13.41 10.48
N ARG A 49 7.83 12.41 9.83
CA ARG A 49 8.45 12.60 8.50
C ARG A 49 7.43 12.99 7.44
N LEU A 50 6.29 12.29 7.42
CA LEU A 50 5.20 12.52 6.49
C LEU A 50 4.08 13.30 7.18
N ARG A 51 3.77 14.46 6.62
CA ARG A 51 2.83 15.44 7.19
C ARG A 51 1.35 15.01 7.14
N SER A 52 1.00 14.02 6.31
CA SER A 52 -0.37 13.52 6.19
C SER A 52 -0.47 12.22 5.41
N GLU A 53 -1.62 11.55 5.53
CA GLU A 53 -2.00 10.39 4.69
C GLU A 53 -2.02 10.73 3.19
N ALA A 54 -2.31 12.00 2.83
CA ALA A 54 -2.24 12.46 1.45
C ALA A 54 -0.80 12.56 0.97
N ALA A 55 0.14 12.95 1.83
CA ALA A 55 1.57 12.95 1.52
C ALA A 55 2.08 11.52 1.29
N PHE A 56 1.65 10.55 2.10
CA PHE A 56 2.00 9.13 1.89
C PHE A 56 1.42 8.58 0.58
N ALA A 57 0.16 8.89 0.26
CA ALA A 57 -0.44 8.50 -1.02
C ALA A 57 0.27 9.16 -2.23
N ARG A 58 0.78 10.39 -2.08
CA ARG A 58 1.60 11.06 -3.09
C ARG A 58 2.97 10.39 -3.23
N LEU A 59 3.63 10.06 -2.12
CA LEU A 59 4.89 9.33 -2.10
C LEU A 59 4.76 8.00 -2.85
N ALA A 60 3.70 7.23 -2.57
CA ALA A 60 3.40 5.98 -3.27
C ALA A 60 3.03 6.15 -4.76
N GLY A 61 2.88 7.38 -5.25
CA GLY A 61 2.44 7.67 -6.61
C GLY A 61 0.99 7.26 -6.93
N VAL A 62 0.16 7.05 -5.91
CA VAL A 62 -1.26 6.65 -6.04
C VAL A 62 -2.23 7.81 -5.83
N ALA A 63 -1.74 8.98 -5.46
CA ALA A 63 -2.53 10.20 -5.46
C ALA A 63 -2.97 10.56 -6.89
N PRO A 64 -4.26 10.93 -7.09
CA PRO A 64 -4.79 11.24 -8.41
C PRO A 64 -4.14 12.53 -8.93
N LEU A 65 -3.56 12.47 -10.13
CA LEU A 65 -3.06 13.65 -10.83
C LEU A 65 -4.06 14.05 -11.92
N PRO A 66 -4.65 15.26 -11.86
CA PRO A 66 -5.51 15.75 -12.93
C PRO A 66 -4.77 15.73 -14.27
N ALA A 67 -5.42 15.17 -15.28
CA ALA A 67 -4.96 15.13 -16.67
C ALA A 67 -6.14 15.38 -17.62
N SER A 68 -7.01 16.31 -17.21
CA SER A 68 -8.26 16.64 -17.87
C SER A 68 -8.03 17.82 -18.81
N SER A 69 -8.61 17.78 -20.01
CA SER A 69 -8.78 18.93 -20.90
C SER A 69 -10.23 18.99 -21.37
N GLY A 70 -10.80 20.19 -21.47
CA GLY A 70 -12.21 20.39 -21.83
C GLY A 70 -13.18 19.67 -20.87
N GLN A 71 -14.23 19.03 -21.42
CA GLN A 71 -15.26 18.33 -20.64
C GLN A 71 -14.85 16.95 -20.10
N THR A 72 -13.62 16.48 -20.35
CA THR A 72 -13.23 15.11 -19.97
C THR A 72 -12.47 15.09 -18.65
N VAL A 73 -13.08 14.58 -17.57
CA VAL A 73 -12.41 14.41 -16.27
C VAL A 73 -11.61 13.10 -16.26
N ARG A 74 -10.28 13.20 -16.42
CA ARG A 74 -9.31 12.09 -16.33
C ARG A 74 -8.21 12.38 -15.33
N HIS A 75 -7.73 11.29 -14.73
CA HIS A 75 -6.59 11.30 -13.83
C HIS A 75 -5.51 10.36 -14.36
N ARG A 76 -4.25 10.81 -14.30
CA ARG A 76 -3.08 10.01 -14.67
C ARG A 76 -2.34 9.48 -13.46
N LEU A 77 -1.55 8.43 -13.70
CA LEU A 77 -0.62 7.87 -12.71
C LEU A 77 0.57 8.81 -12.51
N SER A 78 1.03 8.98 -11.26
CA SER A 78 2.32 9.63 -10.99
C SER A 78 3.48 8.71 -11.33
N ARG A 79 4.44 9.19 -12.14
CA ARG A 79 5.65 8.43 -12.52
C ARG A 79 6.83 8.63 -11.57
N GLY A 80 6.81 9.67 -10.72
CA GLY A 80 7.94 10.04 -9.85
C GLY A 80 7.80 9.59 -8.39
N GLY A 81 6.76 8.83 -8.04
CA GLY A 81 6.63 8.27 -6.69
C GLY A 81 7.52 7.05 -6.45
N ASP A 82 7.61 6.64 -5.18
CA ASP A 82 8.27 5.42 -4.74
C ASP A 82 7.62 4.19 -5.41
N ARG A 83 8.40 3.54 -6.28
CA ARG A 83 7.97 2.38 -7.05
C ARG A 83 7.84 1.12 -6.22
N GLN A 84 8.67 0.96 -5.19
CA GLN A 84 8.61 -0.18 -4.30
C GLN A 84 7.37 -0.08 -3.41
N LEU A 85 7.08 1.10 -2.86
CA LEU A 85 5.83 1.36 -2.14
C LEU A 85 4.59 1.15 -3.04
N ASN A 86 4.61 1.61 -4.30
CA ASN A 86 3.51 1.35 -5.23
C ASN A 86 3.32 -0.14 -5.52
N ARG A 87 4.41 -0.89 -5.63
CA ARG A 87 4.41 -2.35 -5.80
C ARG A 87 3.82 -3.03 -4.57
N ALA A 88 4.22 -2.65 -3.36
CA ALA A 88 3.65 -3.17 -2.11
C ALA A 88 2.12 -2.98 -2.09
N LEU A 89 1.63 -1.75 -2.36
CA LEU A 89 0.18 -1.49 -2.50
C LEU A 89 -0.48 -2.30 -3.62
N HIS A 90 0.26 -2.62 -4.69
CA HIS A 90 -0.26 -3.46 -5.75
C HIS A 90 -0.46 -4.90 -5.30
N THR A 91 0.54 -5.47 -4.63
CA THR A 91 0.52 -6.84 -4.09
C THR A 91 -0.67 -7.01 -3.15
N ILE A 92 -0.86 -6.08 -2.22
CA ILE A 92 -2.00 -6.10 -1.28
C ILE A 92 -3.33 -6.10 -2.06
N VAL A 93 -3.48 -5.21 -3.04
CA VAL A 93 -4.72 -5.14 -3.84
C VAL A 93 -4.94 -6.40 -4.67
N LEU A 94 -3.89 -7.03 -5.21
CA LEU A 94 -4.03 -8.29 -5.94
C LEU A 94 -4.52 -9.40 -5.02
N HIS A 95 -3.94 -9.52 -3.83
CA HIS A 95 -4.38 -10.48 -2.82
C HIS A 95 -5.84 -10.23 -2.39
N ARG A 96 -6.18 -9.00 -1.99
CA ARG A 96 -7.56 -8.64 -1.59
C ARG A 96 -8.57 -8.88 -2.71
N ARG A 97 -8.21 -8.66 -3.98
CA ARG A 97 -9.11 -8.96 -5.10
C ARG A 97 -9.45 -10.44 -5.23
N GLN A 98 -8.56 -11.32 -4.81
CA GLN A 98 -8.77 -12.77 -4.87
C GLN A 98 -9.52 -13.26 -3.63
N HIS A 99 -9.19 -12.75 -2.44
CA HIS A 99 -9.62 -13.33 -1.17
C HIS A 99 -10.60 -12.48 -0.34
N ASP A 100 -10.73 -11.17 -0.61
CA ASP A 100 -11.58 -10.26 0.15
C ASP A 100 -12.86 -9.89 -0.64
N PRO A 101 -14.04 -10.37 -0.21
CA PRO A 101 -15.32 -10.03 -0.83
C PRO A 101 -15.61 -8.53 -0.86
N ALA A 102 -15.27 -7.79 0.20
CA ALA A 102 -15.56 -6.36 0.27
C ALA A 102 -14.78 -5.58 -0.79
N THR A 103 -13.54 -5.98 -1.06
CA THR A 103 -12.74 -5.44 -2.17
C THR A 103 -13.37 -5.75 -3.53
N ARG A 104 -13.90 -6.96 -3.73
CA ARG A 104 -14.57 -7.35 -4.98
C ARG A 104 -15.84 -6.52 -5.20
N ASP A 105 -16.66 -6.36 -4.17
CA ASP A 105 -17.90 -5.58 -4.21
C ASP A 105 -17.63 -4.11 -4.46
N TYR A 106 -16.59 -3.55 -3.81
CA TYR A 106 -16.15 -2.19 -4.08
C TYR A 106 -15.79 -2.00 -5.56
N ILE A 107 -14.99 -2.91 -6.13
CA ILE A 107 -14.60 -2.81 -7.54
C ILE A 107 -15.81 -2.94 -8.46
N ALA A 108 -16.71 -3.89 -8.19
CA ALA A 108 -17.94 -4.08 -8.97
C ALA A 108 -18.81 -2.82 -8.94
N ARG A 109 -19.01 -2.22 -7.76
CA ARG A 109 -19.75 -0.97 -7.59
C ARG A 109 -19.12 0.17 -8.39
N ARG A 110 -17.81 0.37 -8.32
CA ARG A 110 -17.14 1.44 -9.09
C ARG A 110 -17.25 1.22 -10.60
N ILE A 111 -17.26 -0.04 -11.06
CA ILE A 111 -17.51 -0.35 -12.47
C ILE A 111 -18.94 -0.02 -12.88
N ALA A 112 -19.93 -0.34 -12.03
CA ALA A 112 -21.33 0.02 -12.26
C ALA A 112 -21.54 1.55 -12.33
N GLU A 113 -20.75 2.32 -11.58
CA GLU A 113 -20.69 3.79 -11.64
C GLU A 113 -19.92 4.34 -12.87
N GLY A 114 -19.59 3.49 -13.85
CA GLY A 114 -18.94 3.88 -15.10
C GLY A 114 -17.42 4.04 -15.04
N LYS A 115 -16.75 3.61 -13.95
CA LYS A 115 -15.28 3.61 -13.89
C LYS A 115 -14.69 2.39 -14.57
N SER A 116 -13.55 2.57 -15.24
CA SER A 116 -12.76 1.42 -15.66
C SER A 116 -12.25 0.63 -14.46
N ARG A 117 -12.01 -0.68 -14.62
CA ARG A 117 -11.39 -1.52 -13.58
C ARG A 117 -10.05 -0.95 -13.10
N ARG A 118 -9.29 -0.30 -14.02
CA ARG A 118 -8.03 0.37 -13.70
C ARG A 118 -8.23 1.56 -12.77
N ASP A 119 -9.29 2.34 -12.98
CA ASP A 119 -9.60 3.48 -12.12
C ASP A 119 -10.15 3.05 -10.75
N ALA A 120 -10.99 2.01 -10.72
CA ALA A 120 -11.42 1.38 -9.46
C ALA A 120 -10.21 0.90 -8.63
N THR A 121 -9.25 0.23 -9.30
CA THR A 121 -8.01 -0.24 -8.65
C THR A 121 -7.16 0.92 -8.12
N ARG A 122 -7.04 2.02 -8.88
CA ARG A 122 -6.30 3.22 -8.43
C ARG A 122 -6.95 3.88 -7.21
N LEU A 123 -8.28 3.99 -7.20
CA LEU A 123 -9.03 4.51 -6.06
C LEU A 123 -8.83 3.64 -4.82
N LEU A 124 -8.89 2.32 -4.98
CA LEU A 124 -8.64 1.37 -3.90
C LEU A 124 -7.20 1.49 -3.36
N LYS A 125 -6.19 1.57 -4.23
CA LYS A 125 -4.80 1.81 -3.80
C LYS A 125 -4.64 3.09 -2.99
N ARG A 126 -5.33 4.16 -3.38
CA ARG A 126 -5.31 5.43 -2.64
C ARG A 126 -5.98 5.29 -1.27
N TYR A 127 -7.13 4.63 -1.20
CA TYR A 127 -7.81 4.34 0.07
C TYR A 127 -6.90 3.52 1.00
N LEU A 128 -6.31 2.46 0.47
CA LEU A 128 -5.39 1.59 1.18
C LEU A 128 -4.16 2.34 1.69
N ALA A 129 -3.53 3.19 0.87
CA ALA A 129 -2.40 4.00 1.31
C ALA A 129 -2.76 4.89 2.52
N ARG A 130 -3.95 5.51 2.50
CA ARG A 130 -4.42 6.34 3.62
C ARG A 130 -4.67 5.50 4.88
N HIS A 131 -5.27 4.32 4.72
CA HIS A 131 -5.51 3.38 5.81
C HIS A 131 -4.21 2.92 6.47
N LEU A 132 -3.26 2.40 5.68
CA LEU A 132 -1.97 1.92 6.18
C LEU A 132 -1.15 3.03 6.84
N TYR A 133 -1.22 4.26 6.32
CA TYR A 133 -0.59 5.40 7.00
C TYR A 133 -1.16 5.62 8.40
N ARG A 134 -2.48 5.51 8.60
CA ARG A 134 -3.07 5.70 9.92
C ARG A 134 -2.62 4.62 10.92
N LEU A 135 -2.52 3.36 10.48
CA LEU A 135 -1.95 2.28 11.31
C LEU A 135 -0.51 2.59 11.71
N LEU A 136 0.32 3.00 10.75
CA LEU A 136 1.71 3.39 11.01
C LEU A 136 1.84 4.58 11.96
N GLN A 137 0.88 5.51 11.96
CA GLN A 137 0.89 6.67 12.86
C GLN A 137 0.50 6.33 14.30
N ASN A 138 -0.16 5.20 14.52
CA ASN A 138 -0.56 4.72 15.84
C ASN A 138 0.54 3.93 16.54
N GLN A 139 1.69 3.70 15.89
CA GLN A 139 2.80 2.97 16.50
C GLN A 139 3.52 3.84 17.56
N GLU A 140 3.72 3.26 18.74
CA GLU A 140 4.56 3.80 19.81
C GLU A 140 6.03 3.83 19.34
N PRO A 141 6.78 4.92 19.55
CA PRO A 141 8.20 4.94 19.23
C PRO A 141 8.95 3.94 20.11
N LEU A 142 9.87 3.16 19.50
CA LEU A 142 10.69 2.15 20.20
C LEU A 142 11.65 2.72 21.26
N LEU A 143 11.70 4.05 21.41
CA LEU A 143 12.42 4.78 22.44
C LEU A 143 11.48 5.85 23.01
N ALA A 144 10.80 5.50 24.10
CA ALA A 144 10.19 6.41 25.06
C ALA A 144 10.82 6.13 26.43
#